data_AF-A0A9Y2F1G8-F1
#
_entry.id   AF-A0A9Y2F1G8-F1
#
_cell.length_a   1.000
_cell.length_b   1.000
_cell.length_c   1.000
_cell.angle_alpha   90.00
_cell.angle_beta   90.00
_cell.angle_gamma   90.00
#
_symmetry.space_group_name_H-M   'P 1'
#
loop_
_entity.id
_entity.type
_entity.pdbx_description
1 polymer ?
#
loop_
_entity_poly.entity_id
_entity_poly.type
_entity_poly.pdbx_seq_one_letter_code
_entity_poly.pdbx_strand_id
1 'polypeptide(L)'
;MAAQPARSASALYKIGEQALTPAAVRLIIKRTALAAADQGLVDLMGTALAEAIDALSTHSLRVGLTQDLFASGEDAGPIAQALRWTSTATALRYGRKLAPSANAAARMLKGVRK
;
A
#
# COMPACT_ATOMS: atom_id res chain seq x y z
N MET A 1 -2.61 -22.83 -34.80
CA MET A 1 -2.96 -23.11 -33.39
C MET A 1 -1.70 -22.86 -32.56
N ALA A 2 -1.65 -21.82 -31.73
CA ALA A 2 -0.45 -21.49 -30.95
C ALA A 2 -0.33 -22.44 -29.74
N ALA A 3 0.89 -22.94 -29.46
CA ALA A 3 1.16 -23.82 -28.34
C ALA A 3 1.02 -23.07 -27.00
N GLN A 4 0.33 -23.66 -26.02
CA GLN A 4 0.26 -23.12 -24.66
C GLN A 4 1.55 -23.43 -23.90
N PRO A 5 2.13 -22.45 -23.20
CA PRO A 5 3.34 -22.67 -22.41
C PRO A 5 3.05 -23.63 -21.24
N ALA A 6 3.98 -24.56 -21.00
CA ALA A 6 3.92 -25.46 -19.86
C ALA A 6 3.96 -24.66 -18.55
N ARG A 7 3.02 -24.95 -17.64
CA ARG A 7 2.98 -24.38 -16.30
C ARG A 7 3.48 -25.40 -15.29
N SER A 8 4.28 -24.97 -14.32
CA SER A 8 4.68 -25.80 -13.18
C SER A 8 3.45 -26.28 -12.41
N ALA A 9 3.50 -27.52 -11.92
CA ALA A 9 2.45 -28.04 -11.06
C ALA A 9 2.32 -27.18 -9.80
N SER A 10 1.10 -26.77 -9.46
CA SER A 10 0.79 -26.07 -8.21
C SER A 10 -0.35 -26.76 -7.47
N ALA A 11 -0.31 -26.73 -6.14
CA ALA A 11 -1.39 -27.20 -5.28
C ALA A 11 -2.11 -26.00 -4.66
N LEU A 12 -3.43 -25.96 -4.78
CA LEU A 12 -4.27 -24.96 -4.13
C LEU A 12 -4.83 -25.54 -2.83
N TYR A 13 -4.53 -24.87 -1.71
CA TYR A 13 -5.09 -25.23 -0.41
C TYR A 13 -6.25 -24.29 -0.06
N LYS A 14 -7.37 -24.86 0.38
CA LYS A 14 -8.51 -24.14 0.95
C LYS A 14 -8.51 -24.38 2.45
N ILE A 15 -8.59 -23.30 3.24
CA ILE A 15 -8.78 -23.36 4.69
C ILE A 15 -10.17 -22.81 5.00
N GLY A 16 -10.97 -23.60 5.71
CA GLY A 16 -12.36 -23.28 6.03
C GLY A 16 -13.30 -23.50 4.84
N GLU A 17 -14.61 -23.46 5.11
CA GLU A 17 -15.63 -23.71 4.08
C GLU A 17 -16.14 -22.46 3.37
N GLN A 18 -16.05 -21.31 4.04
CA GLN A 18 -16.62 -20.03 3.61
C GLN A 18 -15.54 -18.99 3.35
N ALA A 19 -15.88 -17.96 2.58
CA ALA A 19 -15.02 -16.80 2.40
C ALA A 19 -14.82 -16.05 3.73
N LEU A 20 -13.65 -15.42 3.89
CA LEU A 20 -13.41 -14.51 5.02
C LEU A 20 -14.37 -13.33 4.98
N THR A 21 -14.90 -12.97 6.15
CA THR A 21 -15.71 -11.76 6.27
C THR A 21 -14.80 -10.51 6.20
N PRO A 22 -15.32 -9.37 5.75
CA PRO A 22 -14.57 -8.11 5.79
C PRO A 22 -14.05 -7.75 7.20
N ALA A 23 -14.82 -8.11 8.24
CA ALA A 23 -14.42 -7.92 9.64
C ALA A 23 -13.20 -8.78 10.01
N ALA A 24 -13.17 -10.05 9.58
CA ALA A 24 -12.03 -10.93 9.79
C ALA A 24 -10.76 -10.40 9.12
N VAL A 25 -10.87 -9.89 7.88
CA VAL A 25 -9.73 -9.27 7.18
C VAL A 25 -9.20 -8.06 7.94
N ARG A 26 -10.08 -7.18 8.45
CA ARG A 26 -9.66 -6.03 9.28
C ARG A 26 -8.92 -6.48 10.54
N LEU A 27 -9.40 -7.52 11.22
CA LEU A 27 -8.75 -8.05 12.42
C LEU A 27 -7.36 -8.64 12.12
N ILE A 28 -7.19 -9.32 10.98
CA ILE A 28 -5.88 -9.80 10.54
C ILE A 28 -4.92 -8.62 10.37
N ILE A 29 -5.34 -7.54 9.70
CA ILE A 29 -4.50 -6.34 9.51
C ILE A 29 -4.11 -5.73 10.86
N LYS A 30 -5.07 -5.53 11.77
CA LYS A 30 -4.81 -4.95 13.10
C LYS A 30 -3.84 -5.82 13.91
N ARG A 31 -4.02 -7.15 13.87
CA ARG A 31 -3.13 -8.09 14.56
C ARG A 31 -1.71 -8.05 14.00
N THR A 32 -1.54 -8.00 12.68
CA THR A 32 -0.22 -7.91 12.06
C THR A 32 0.48 -6.60 12.40
N ALA A 33 -0.25 -5.48 12.42
CA ALA A 33 0.30 -4.19 12.79
C ALA A 33 0.72 -4.13 14.28
N LEU A 34 -0.07 -4.72 15.19
CA LEU A 34 0.31 -4.88 16.59
C LEU A 34 1.59 -5.71 16.73
N ALA A 35 1.68 -6.84 16.05
CA ALA A 35 2.88 -7.68 16.08
C ALA A 35 4.13 -6.94 15.59
N ALA A 36 4.00 -6.07 14.58
CA ALA A 36 5.09 -5.23 14.12
C ALA A 36 5.52 -4.19 15.17
N ALA A 37 4.55 -3.60 15.90
CA ALA A 37 4.84 -2.71 17.01
C ALA A 37 5.55 -3.44 18.16
N ASP A 38 5.10 -4.66 18.51
CA ASP A 38 5.75 -5.51 19.52
C ASP A 38 7.20 -5.87 19.15
N GLN A 39 7.51 -5.94 17.85
CA GLN A 39 8.85 -6.15 17.32
C GLN A 39 9.71 -4.87 17.26
N GLY A 40 9.18 -3.72 17.66
CA GLY A 40 9.87 -2.43 17.60
C GLY A 40 10.01 -1.85 16.19
N LEU A 41 9.21 -2.31 15.22
CA LEU A 41 9.22 -1.80 13.84
C LEU A 41 8.43 -0.49 13.68
N VAL A 42 7.75 -0.04 14.73
CA VAL A 42 6.91 1.16 14.73
C VAL A 42 7.24 2.01 15.95
N ASP A 43 7.50 3.29 15.73
CA ASP A 43 7.76 4.28 16.78
C ASP A 43 6.46 4.92 17.30
N LEU A 44 5.50 4.08 17.71
CA LEU A 44 4.24 4.51 18.33
C LEU A 44 4.00 3.67 19.59
N MET A 45 3.68 4.33 20.70
CA MET A 45 3.48 3.68 22.00
C MET A 45 2.20 4.16 22.68
N GLY A 46 1.75 3.41 23.70
CA GLY A 46 0.63 3.79 24.55
C GLY A 46 -0.65 4.09 23.78
N THR A 47 -1.29 5.22 24.10
CA THR A 47 -2.56 5.63 23.48
C THR A 47 -2.44 5.89 21.99
N ALA A 48 -1.32 6.45 21.53
CA ALA A 48 -1.09 6.73 20.12
C ALA A 48 -1.04 5.45 19.27
N LEU A 49 -0.42 4.38 19.79
CA LEU A 49 -0.44 3.07 19.14
C LEU A 49 -1.87 2.50 19.11
N ALA A 50 -2.58 2.55 20.23
CA ALA A 50 -3.94 2.01 20.31
C ALA A 50 -4.90 2.71 19.33
N GLU A 51 -4.85 4.03 19.24
CA GLU A 51 -5.64 4.83 18.30
C GLU A 51 -5.27 4.53 16.84
N ALA A 52 -3.98 4.41 16.53
CA ALA A 52 -3.51 4.08 15.20
C ALA A 52 -4.00 2.69 14.77
N ILE A 53 -3.88 1.69 15.64
CA ILE A 53 -4.37 0.33 15.39
C ILE A 53 -5.89 0.33 15.21
N ASP A 54 -6.62 1.10 16.02
CA ASP A 54 -8.08 1.12 15.89
C ASP A 54 -8.54 1.71 14.55
N ALA A 55 -7.87 2.76 14.10
CA ALA A 55 -8.14 3.43 12.82
C ALA A 55 -7.79 2.59 11.58
N LEU A 56 -6.99 1.52 11.71
CA LEU A 56 -6.57 0.70 10.57
C LEU A 56 -7.76 0.02 9.87
N SER A 57 -7.66 0.01 8.54
CA SER A 57 -8.67 -0.56 7.65
C SER A 57 -8.03 -1.21 6.42
N THR A 58 -8.84 -1.94 5.65
CA THR A 58 -8.44 -2.44 4.33
C THR A 58 -8.07 -1.31 3.37
N HIS A 59 -8.69 -0.13 3.50
CA HIS A 59 -8.35 1.05 2.72
C HIS A 59 -6.94 1.57 3.01
N SER A 60 -6.48 1.43 4.26
CA SER A 60 -5.14 1.86 4.69
C SER A 60 -4.04 1.17 3.88
N LEU A 61 -4.18 -0.12 3.57
CA LEU A 61 -3.21 -0.86 2.75
C LEU A 61 -3.10 -0.29 1.33
N ARG A 62 -4.23 0.08 0.73
CA ARG A 62 -4.26 0.63 -0.63
C ARG A 62 -3.67 2.05 -0.67
N VAL A 63 -3.90 2.84 0.38
CA VAL A 63 -3.26 4.16 0.56
C VAL A 63 -1.75 4.02 0.79
N GLY A 64 -1.31 3.08 1.64
CA GLY A 64 0.10 2.79 1.89
C GLY A 64 0.83 2.36 0.61
N LEU A 65 0.28 1.42 -0.15
CA LEU A 65 0.88 1.01 -1.42
C LEU A 65 0.94 2.15 -2.46
N THR A 66 -0.07 3.03 -2.48
CA THR A 66 -0.03 4.24 -3.32
C THR A 66 1.16 5.13 -2.94
N GLN A 67 1.40 5.28 -1.64
CA GLN A 67 2.48 6.06 -1.08
C GLN A 67 3.85 5.43 -1.38
N ASP A 68 3.98 4.12 -1.21
CA ASP A 68 5.20 3.37 -1.50
C ASP A 68 5.59 3.48 -2.99
N LEU A 69 4.60 3.38 -3.89
CA LEU A 69 4.84 3.54 -5.33
C LEU A 69 5.27 4.97 -5.70
N PHE A 70 4.67 5.99 -5.10
CA PHE A 70 5.17 7.35 -5.28
C PHE A 70 6.59 7.53 -4.73
N ALA A 71 6.90 6.91 -3.59
CA ALA A 71 8.25 6.95 -3.02
C ALA A 71 9.28 6.22 -3.91
N SER A 72 8.88 5.19 -4.65
CA SER A 72 9.73 4.52 -5.65
C SER A 72 9.83 5.28 -6.99
N GLY A 73 9.14 6.42 -7.13
CA GLY A 73 9.21 7.28 -8.31
C GLY A 73 8.18 6.96 -9.40
N GLU A 74 7.18 6.14 -9.11
CA GLU A 74 6.12 5.81 -10.06
C GLU A 74 5.18 7.00 -10.32
N ASP A 75 4.61 7.03 -11.52
CA ASP A 75 3.71 8.09 -11.96
C ASP A 75 2.26 7.85 -11.52
N ALA A 76 1.53 8.95 -11.28
CA ALA A 76 0.16 8.90 -10.77
C ALA A 76 -0.83 8.19 -11.71
N GLY A 77 -0.60 8.23 -13.02
CA GLY A 77 -1.42 7.53 -14.03
C GLY A 77 -1.38 6.01 -13.88
N PRO A 78 -0.18 5.40 -14.04
CA PRO A 78 0.03 3.98 -13.78
C PRO A 78 -0.44 3.54 -12.39
N ILE A 79 -0.13 4.31 -11.34
CA ILE A 79 -0.60 3.99 -9.97
C ILE A 79 -2.13 3.96 -9.91
N ALA A 80 -2.81 4.96 -10.48
CA ALA A 80 -4.28 5.00 -10.49
C ALA A 80 -4.89 3.81 -11.23
N GLN A 81 -4.29 3.40 -12.34
CA GLN A 81 -4.75 2.26 -13.12
C GLN A 81 -4.51 0.93 -12.39
N ALA A 82 -3.29 0.67 -11.91
CA ALA A 82 -2.93 -0.55 -11.21
C ALA A 82 -3.74 -0.75 -9.92
N LEU A 83 -3.91 0.33 -9.15
CA LEU A 83 -4.66 0.30 -7.90
C LEU A 83 -6.14 0.60 -8.09
N ARG A 84 -6.64 0.76 -9.32
CA ARG A 84 -8.05 1.04 -9.66
C ARG A 84 -8.65 2.26 -8.96
N TRP A 85 -7.85 3.30 -8.73
CA TRP A 85 -8.37 4.58 -8.26
C TRP A 85 -9.28 5.20 -9.31
N THR A 86 -10.37 5.83 -8.89
CA THR A 86 -11.33 6.47 -9.79
C THR A 86 -10.69 7.57 -10.66
N SER A 87 -9.61 8.18 -10.17
CA SER A 87 -8.90 9.23 -10.90
C SER A 87 -7.44 9.33 -10.46
N THR A 88 -6.60 9.89 -11.33
CA THR A 88 -5.21 10.27 -11.02
C THR A 88 -5.15 11.28 -9.88
N ALA A 89 -6.10 12.21 -9.82
CA ALA A 89 -6.23 13.17 -8.71
C ALA A 89 -6.40 12.48 -7.34
N THR A 90 -7.08 11.33 -7.30
CA THR A 90 -7.22 10.53 -6.08
C THR A 90 -5.89 9.94 -5.64
N ALA A 91 -5.11 9.38 -6.56
CA ALA A 91 -3.77 8.89 -6.25
C ALA A 91 -2.86 10.03 -5.74
N LEU A 92 -2.82 11.15 -6.46
CA LEU A 92 -2.03 12.34 -6.09
C LEU A 92 -2.37 12.87 -4.69
N ARG A 93 -3.64 12.80 -4.27
CA ARG A 93 -4.05 13.21 -2.92
C ARG A 93 -3.34 12.38 -1.84
N TYR A 94 -3.19 11.08 -2.05
CA TYR A 94 -2.52 10.18 -1.10
C TYR A 94 -0.99 10.30 -1.12
N GLY A 95 -0.40 10.66 -2.27
CA GLY A 95 1.04 10.92 -2.41
C GLY A 95 1.49 12.34 -2.02
N ARG A 96 0.57 13.29 -1.81
CA ARG A 96 0.89 14.73 -1.66
C ARG A 96 1.92 15.07 -0.59
N LYS A 97 1.93 14.34 0.54
CA LYS A 97 2.88 14.59 1.64
C LYS A 97 4.29 14.02 1.38
N LEU A 98 4.44 13.13 0.40
CA LEU A 98 5.73 12.56 -0.03
C LEU A 98 6.37 13.38 -1.16
N ALA A 99 5.66 14.37 -1.68
CA ALA A 99 5.99 15.11 -2.90
C ALA A 99 7.05 16.23 -2.83
N PRO A 100 7.67 16.66 -1.70
CA PRO A 100 8.68 17.73 -1.77
C PRO A 100 9.85 17.41 -2.73
N SER A 101 10.09 16.13 -3.04
CA SER A 101 11.12 15.66 -3.98
C SER A 101 10.60 15.28 -5.39
N ALA A 102 9.29 15.25 -5.63
CA ALA A 102 8.69 14.61 -6.81
C ALA A 102 8.11 15.56 -7.87
N ASN A 103 8.13 16.87 -7.65
CA ASN A 103 7.58 17.82 -8.62
C ASN A 103 8.57 17.98 -9.79
N ALA A 104 8.09 18.08 -11.04
CA ALA A 104 8.97 18.29 -12.20
C ALA A 104 9.92 19.49 -12.02
N ALA A 105 9.41 20.58 -11.44
CA ALA A 105 10.22 21.73 -11.05
C ALA A 105 11.25 21.41 -9.95
N ALA A 106 10.90 20.59 -8.95
CA ALA A 106 11.83 20.17 -7.90
C ALA A 106 12.96 19.27 -8.45
N ARG A 107 12.64 18.37 -9.40
CA ARG A 107 13.63 17.55 -10.10
C ARG A 107 14.57 18.40 -10.98
N MET A 108 14.01 19.37 -11.71
CA MET A 108 14.79 20.32 -12.50
C MET A 108 15.73 21.14 -11.59
N LEU A 109 15.23 21.68 -10.48
CA LEU A 109 16.01 22.48 -9.54
C LEU A 109 17.10 21.66 -8.82
N LYS A 110 16.86 20.36 -8.57
CA LYS A 110 17.89 19.45 -8.03
C LYS A 110 19.09 19.30 -8.97
N GLY A 111 18.89 19.41 -10.29
CA GLY A 111 19.97 19.37 -11.28
C GLY A 111 20.73 20.69 -11.45
N VAL A 112 20.12 21.82 -11.05
CA VAL A 112 20.70 23.17 -11.20
C VAL A 112 21.54 23.59 -9.98
N ARG A 113 21.26 23.03 -8.79
CA ARG A 113 22.09 23.22 -7.60
C ARG A 113 23.25 22.22 -7.60
N LYS A 114 24.25 22.44 -8.44
CA LYS A 114 25.60 21.89 -8.28
C LYS A 114 26.58 23.03 -8.07
#